data_AF-A0A5J4TQ44-F1
#
_entry.id   AF-A0A5J4TQ44-F1
#
_cell.length_a   1.000
_cell.length_b   1.000
_cell.length_c   1.000
_cell.angle_alpha   90.00
_cell.angle_beta   90.00
_cell.angle_gamma   90.00
#
_symmetry.space_group_name_H-M   'P 1'
#
loop_
_entity.id
_entity.type
_entity.pdbx_description
1 polymer ?
#
loop_
_entity_poly.entity_id
_entity_poly.type
_entity_poly.pdbx_seq_one_letter_code
_entity_poly.pdbx_strand_id
1 'polypeptide(L)'
;TGIHPFEGATQNETIANIKSGKSKPLPSYIQGDFKDILLSMIEKDATKRPSAKDLLDTDLMKSRALIENLKIQKGLAEDLTFKAEEKAEMADSINQNLQKELNKMKSKHVSDAVIMFFIFATLITFVAIWIITYKSNTKIGISLKEANERINILEKPNLILLQMAKILKQPVIGSEEEQEEIRRQKKEICALINSSLYKREDNELRKKIINKWNSESFDWYIHE
;
A
#
# COMPACT_ATOMS: atom_id res chain seq x y z
N THR A 1 37.05 49.09 -57.56
CA THR A 1 37.45 49.36 -58.96
C THR A 1 38.34 48.25 -59.50
N GLY A 2 39.10 47.52 -58.66
CA GLY A 2 40.03 46.48 -59.12
C GLY A 2 41.27 47.02 -59.82
N ILE A 3 41.44 48.35 -59.85
CA ILE A 3 42.49 49.05 -60.59
C ILE A 3 43.23 49.97 -59.61
N HIS A 4 44.56 49.98 -59.67
CA HIS A 4 45.40 50.85 -58.86
C HIS A 4 45.32 52.31 -59.34
N PRO A 5 45.11 53.30 -58.43
CA PRO A 5 44.87 54.69 -58.82
C PRO A 5 45.98 55.35 -59.64
N PHE A 6 47.26 55.04 -59.37
CA PHE A 6 48.41 55.73 -59.99
C PHE A 6 49.22 54.85 -60.96
N GLU A 7 48.72 53.66 -61.29
CA GLU A 7 49.43 52.69 -62.12
C GLU A 7 49.66 53.20 -63.55
N GLY A 8 50.92 53.17 -63.99
CA GLY A 8 51.37 53.39 -65.36
C GLY A 8 51.90 52.12 -66.02
N ALA A 9 52.27 52.18 -67.30
CA ALA A 9 52.80 51.04 -68.06
C ALA A 9 54.20 50.59 -67.59
N THR A 10 54.94 51.48 -66.91
CA THR A 10 56.23 51.19 -66.30
C THR A 10 56.29 51.65 -64.85
N GLN A 11 57.28 51.16 -64.08
CA GLN A 11 57.51 51.61 -62.71
C GLN A 11 57.82 53.12 -62.63
N ASN A 12 58.62 53.64 -63.57
CA ASN A 12 58.96 55.06 -63.62
C ASN A 12 57.72 55.93 -63.89
N GLU A 13 56.84 55.49 -64.79
CA GLU A 13 55.57 56.16 -65.05
C GLU A 13 54.67 56.14 -63.81
N THR A 14 54.60 55.01 -63.10
CA THR A 14 53.85 54.88 -61.84
C THR A 14 54.37 55.86 -60.79
N ILE A 15 55.68 55.95 -60.60
CA ILE A 15 56.30 56.92 -59.68
C ILE A 15 55.99 58.36 -60.11
N ALA A 16 56.03 58.66 -61.41
CA ALA A 16 55.70 59.97 -61.94
C ALA A 16 54.22 60.34 -61.72
N ASN A 17 53.31 59.39 -61.89
CA ASN A 17 51.88 59.56 -61.62
C ASN A 17 51.62 59.84 -60.13
N ILE A 18 52.28 59.12 -59.22
CA ILE A 18 52.19 59.36 -57.77
C ILE A 18 52.69 60.77 -57.43
N LYS A 19 53.88 61.16 -57.93
CA LYS A 19 54.47 62.49 -57.65
C LYS A 19 53.66 63.64 -58.22
N SER A 20 53.03 63.44 -59.38
CA SER A 20 52.18 64.45 -60.03
C SER A 20 50.77 64.51 -59.45
N GLY A 21 50.32 63.47 -58.74
CA GLY A 21 48.93 63.33 -58.29
C GLY A 21 47.99 62.88 -59.42
N LYS A 22 48.51 62.41 -60.56
CA LYS A 22 47.73 61.95 -61.71
C LYS A 22 47.15 60.56 -61.43
N SER A 23 45.94 60.52 -60.88
CA SER A 23 45.19 59.28 -60.65
C SER A 23 44.21 58.97 -61.78
N LYS A 24 43.91 57.68 -61.96
CA LYS A 24 42.80 57.21 -62.80
C LYS A 24 41.48 57.71 -62.21
N PRO A 25 40.51 58.14 -63.03
CA PRO A 25 39.24 58.67 -62.55
C PRO A 25 38.48 57.59 -61.78
N LEU A 26 37.83 58.00 -60.68
CA LEU A 26 36.91 57.13 -59.96
C LEU A 26 35.71 56.80 -60.86
N PRO A 27 35.25 55.54 -60.90
CA PRO A 27 34.04 55.17 -61.63
C PRO A 27 32.81 55.96 -61.21
N SER A 28 31.87 56.14 -62.14
CA SER A 28 30.65 56.94 -61.93
C SER A 28 29.73 56.42 -60.83
N TYR A 29 29.86 55.17 -60.40
CA TYR A 29 29.08 54.61 -59.30
C TYR A 29 29.57 55.08 -57.91
N ILE A 30 30.77 55.67 -57.81
CA ILE A 30 31.28 56.27 -56.57
C ILE A 30 30.88 57.75 -56.58
N GLN A 31 29.93 58.12 -55.71
CA GLN A 31 29.32 59.44 -55.67
C GLN A 31 29.21 59.97 -54.24
N GLY A 32 28.91 61.26 -54.11
CA GLY A 32 28.69 61.95 -52.83
C GLY A 32 29.90 61.96 -51.90
N ASP A 33 29.64 62.07 -50.60
CA ASP A 33 30.65 62.25 -49.55
C ASP A 33 31.77 61.19 -49.58
N PHE A 34 31.44 59.96 -49.97
CA PHE A 34 32.44 58.89 -50.07
C PHE A 34 33.47 59.17 -51.17
N LYS A 35 33.05 59.78 -52.29
CA LYS A 35 33.95 60.21 -53.36
C LYS A 35 34.90 61.30 -52.86
N ASP A 36 34.37 62.28 -52.14
CA ASP A 36 35.12 63.44 -51.66
C ASP A 36 36.14 63.03 -50.60
N ILE A 37 35.75 62.12 -49.71
CA ILE A 37 36.66 61.48 -48.75
C ILE A 37 37.80 60.76 -49.48
N LEU A 38 37.51 59.92 -50.48
CA LEU A 38 38.55 59.19 -51.23
C LEU A 38 39.53 60.13 -51.94
N LEU A 39 39.03 61.22 -52.53
CA LEU A 39 39.86 62.21 -53.20
C LEU A 39 40.75 62.98 -52.21
N SER A 40 40.23 63.37 -51.05
CA SER A 40 41.03 64.03 -50.02
C SER A 40 42.12 63.12 -49.43
N MET A 41 41.88 61.80 -49.35
CA MET A 41 42.87 60.83 -48.88
C MET A 41 44.08 60.68 -49.82
N ILE A 42 43.85 60.82 -51.14
CA ILE A 42 44.92 60.69 -52.16
C ILE A 42 45.49 62.05 -52.60
N GLU A 43 45.13 63.12 -51.90
CA GLU A 43 45.65 64.46 -52.15
C GLU A 43 47.18 64.46 -52.08
N LYS A 44 47.79 65.18 -53.03
CA LYS A 44 49.24 65.26 -53.20
C LYS A 44 49.88 66.02 -52.05
N ASP A 45 49.24 67.09 -51.62
CA ASP A 45 49.66 67.88 -50.47
C ASP A 45 49.32 67.12 -49.16
N ALA A 46 50.35 66.75 -48.42
CA ALA A 46 50.21 66.01 -47.18
C ALA A 46 49.42 66.77 -46.11
N THR A 47 49.45 68.11 -46.12
CA THR A 47 48.76 68.94 -45.12
C THR A 47 47.25 69.03 -45.36
N LYS A 48 46.81 68.76 -46.59
CA LYS A 48 45.40 68.72 -46.99
C LYS A 48 44.77 67.34 -46.81
N ARG A 49 45.59 66.32 -46.55
CA ARG A 49 45.10 64.96 -46.30
C ARG A 49 44.46 64.91 -44.91
N PRO A 50 43.24 64.37 -44.77
CA PRO A 50 42.60 64.25 -43.47
C PRO A 50 43.40 63.30 -42.56
N SER A 51 43.37 63.56 -41.26
CA SER A 51 43.88 62.58 -40.29
C SER A 51 42.92 61.40 -40.18
N ALA A 52 43.41 60.28 -39.62
CA ALA A 52 42.54 59.14 -39.32
C ALA A 52 41.40 59.52 -38.36
N LYS A 53 41.63 60.48 -37.46
CA LYS A 53 40.61 60.98 -36.53
C LYS A 53 39.52 61.75 -37.30
N ASP A 54 39.90 62.68 -38.17
CA ASP A 54 38.95 63.46 -38.96
C ASP A 54 38.10 62.57 -39.87
N LEU A 55 38.73 61.54 -40.46
CA LEU A 55 38.04 60.54 -41.29
C LEU A 55 36.99 59.76 -40.48
N LEU A 56 37.34 59.28 -39.30
CA LEU A 56 36.43 58.54 -38.42
C LEU A 56 35.33 59.44 -37.83
N ASP A 57 35.58 60.75 -37.75
CA ASP A 57 34.61 61.72 -37.29
C ASP A 57 33.58 62.14 -38.35
N THR A 58 33.73 61.70 -39.60
CA THR A 58 32.73 61.92 -40.66
C THR A 58 31.41 61.20 -40.37
N ASP A 59 30.30 61.80 -40.80
CA ASP A 59 28.95 61.23 -40.64
C ASP A 59 28.81 59.86 -41.31
N LEU A 60 29.47 59.67 -42.46
CA LEU A 60 29.49 58.40 -43.17
C LEU A 60 30.11 57.28 -42.32
N MET A 61 31.28 57.53 -41.70
CA MET A 61 31.96 56.54 -40.87
C MET A 61 31.22 56.29 -39.56
N LYS A 62 30.69 57.33 -38.92
CA LYS A 62 29.85 57.21 -37.72
C LYS A 62 28.59 56.38 -38.00
N SER A 63 27.90 56.64 -39.11
CA SER A 63 26.72 55.89 -39.52
C SER A 63 27.05 54.41 -39.77
N ARG A 64 28.17 54.14 -40.45
CA ARG A 64 28.63 52.76 -40.66
C ARG A 64 28.92 52.04 -39.34
N ALA A 65 29.59 52.70 -38.39
CA ALA A 65 29.87 52.16 -37.07
C ALA A 65 28.57 51.86 -36.29
N LEU A 66 27.58 52.75 -36.34
CA LEU A 66 26.26 52.52 -35.75
C LEU A 66 25.56 51.29 -36.34
N ILE A 67 25.57 51.15 -37.67
CA ILE A 67 24.98 49.99 -38.35
C ILE A 67 25.64 48.69 -37.91
N GLU A 68 26.97 48.68 -37.77
CA GLU A 68 27.71 47.50 -37.33
C GLU A 68 27.40 47.14 -35.87
N ASN A 69 27.35 48.14 -34.99
CA ASN A 69 26.95 47.94 -33.59
C ASN A 69 25.52 47.42 -33.48
N LEU A 70 24.58 47.94 -34.28
CA LEU A 70 23.19 47.45 -34.31
C LEU A 70 23.11 46.00 -34.77
N LYS A 71 23.92 45.58 -35.76
CA LYS A 71 23.99 44.18 -36.18
C LYS A 71 24.49 43.27 -35.08
N ILE A 72 25.54 43.69 -34.36
CA ILE A 72 26.09 42.95 -33.22
C ILE A 72 25.04 42.82 -32.12
N GLN A 73 24.36 43.91 -31.75
CA GLN A 73 23.31 43.88 -30.73
C GLN A 73 22.14 42.99 -31.14
N LYS A 74 21.72 43.05 -32.41
CA LYS A 74 20.65 42.19 -32.92
C LYS A 74 21.03 40.71 -32.85
N GLY A 75 22.24 40.35 -33.29
CA GLY A 75 22.72 38.96 -33.19
C GLY A 75 22.80 38.47 -31.74
N LEU A 76 23.19 39.34 -30.81
CA LEU A 76 23.23 39.01 -29.39
C LEU A 76 21.82 38.82 -28.79
N ALA A 77 20.87 39.65 -29.21
CA ALA A 77 19.47 39.52 -28.80
C ALA A 77 18.87 38.21 -29.31
N GLU A 78 19.14 37.83 -30.56
CA GLU A 78 18.70 36.56 -31.14
C GLU A 78 19.28 35.34 -30.39
N ASP A 79 20.57 35.35 -30.04
CA ASP A 79 21.20 34.28 -29.23
C ASP A 79 20.61 34.21 -27.81
N LEU A 80 20.31 35.35 -27.19
CA LEU A 80 19.65 35.41 -25.90
C LEU A 80 18.22 34.86 -25.94
N THR A 81 17.45 35.18 -26.99
CA THR A 81 16.10 34.64 -27.17
C THR A 81 16.12 33.13 -27.37
N PHE A 82 17.07 32.62 -28.17
CA PHE A 82 17.24 31.18 -28.39
C PHE A 82 17.55 30.44 -27.07
N LYS A 83 18.49 30.95 -26.27
CA LYS A 83 18.82 30.37 -24.95
C LYS A 83 17.67 30.45 -23.95
N ALA A 84 16.81 31.47 -24.05
CA ALA A 84 15.64 31.60 -23.19
C ALA A 84 14.57 30.57 -23.55
N GLU A 85 14.33 30.34 -24.84
CA GLU A 85 13.41 29.32 -25.35
C GLU A 85 13.85 27.90 -24.94
N GLU A 86 15.13 27.57 -25.12
CA GLU A 86 15.69 26.27 -24.69
C GLU A 86 15.50 26.04 -23.18
N LYS A 87 15.75 27.06 -22.37
CA LYS A 87 15.54 26.98 -20.91
C LYS A 87 14.07 26.84 -20.53
N ALA A 88 13.16 27.49 -21.26
CA ALA A 88 11.73 27.38 -21.02
C ALA A 88 11.23 25.96 -21.33
N GLU A 89 11.65 25.38 -22.47
CA GLU A 89 11.31 24.01 -22.84
C GLU A 89 11.86 22.99 -21.82
N MET A 90 13.10 23.20 -21.35
CA MET A 90 13.67 22.38 -20.29
C MET A 90 12.88 22.48 -18.98
N ALA A 91 12.46 23.68 -18.59
CA ALA A 91 11.64 23.89 -17.40
C ALA A 91 10.28 23.21 -17.49
N ASP A 92 9.64 23.24 -18.66
CA ASP A 92 8.36 22.56 -18.91
C ASP A 92 8.50 21.04 -18.81
N SER A 93 9.56 20.47 -19.38
CA SER A 93 9.87 19.04 -19.26
C SER A 93 10.08 18.62 -17.80
N ILE A 94 10.83 19.43 -17.02
CA ILE A 94 11.03 19.21 -15.59
C ILE A 94 9.70 19.25 -14.83
N ASN A 95 8.87 20.26 -15.08
CA ASN A 95 7.56 20.40 -14.44
C ASN A 95 6.64 19.22 -14.74
N GLN A 96 6.61 18.74 -15.99
CA GLN A 96 5.85 17.54 -16.35
C GLN A 96 6.33 16.29 -15.60
N ASN A 97 7.65 16.09 -15.49
CA ASN A 97 8.21 14.95 -14.77
C ASN A 97 7.92 15.02 -13.26
N LEU A 98 8.00 16.19 -12.65
CA LEU A 98 7.63 16.41 -11.25
C LEU A 98 6.15 16.06 -11.00
N GLN A 99 5.25 16.48 -11.89
CA GLN A 99 3.83 16.12 -11.77
C GLN A 99 3.61 14.60 -11.87
N LYS A 100 4.34 13.90 -12.76
CA LYS A 100 4.27 12.42 -12.86
C LYS A 100 4.71 11.75 -11.56
N GLU A 101 5.85 12.16 -10.99
CA GLU A 101 6.34 11.62 -9.72
C GLU A 101 5.38 11.91 -8.56
N LEU A 102 4.81 13.12 -8.49
CA LEU A 102 3.80 13.48 -7.50
C LEU A 102 2.57 12.57 -7.58
N ASN A 103 2.06 12.33 -8.79
CA ASN A 103 0.92 11.46 -9.01
C ASN A 103 1.23 10.00 -8.63
N LYS A 104 2.44 9.52 -8.90
CA LYS A 104 2.91 8.20 -8.50
C LYS A 104 2.98 8.05 -6.98
N MET A 105 3.52 9.05 -6.28
CA MET A 105 3.56 9.08 -4.82
C MET A 105 2.14 9.10 -4.22
N LYS A 106 1.24 9.92 -4.77
CA LYS A 106 -0.15 10.00 -4.33
C LYS A 106 -0.89 8.67 -4.52
N SER A 107 -0.72 8.02 -5.68
CA SER A 107 -1.32 6.71 -5.95
C SER A 107 -0.85 5.64 -4.97
N LYS A 108 0.45 5.62 -4.64
CA LYS A 108 1.02 4.68 -3.67
C LYS A 108 0.47 4.91 -2.27
N HIS A 109 0.37 6.16 -1.84
CA HIS A 109 -0.20 6.47 -0.53
C HIS A 109 -1.67 6.06 -0.42
N VAL A 110 -2.44 6.25 -1.50
CA VAL A 110 -3.83 5.78 -1.57
C VAL A 110 -3.90 4.26 -1.50
N SER A 111 -3.04 3.52 -2.22
CA SER A 111 -3.04 2.05 -2.15
C SER A 111 -2.72 1.54 -0.75
N ASP A 112 -1.74 2.16 -0.07
CA ASP A 112 -1.34 1.76 1.29
C ASP A 112 -2.49 2.00 2.29
N ALA A 113 -3.19 3.14 2.17
CA ALA A 113 -4.34 3.46 3.02
C ALA A 113 -5.53 2.50 2.80
N VAL A 114 -5.79 2.13 1.55
CA VAL A 114 -6.85 1.16 1.20
C VAL A 114 -6.53 -0.22 1.76
N ILE A 115 -5.28 -0.69 1.61
CA ILE A 115 -4.85 -1.99 2.15
C ILE A 115 -4.99 -2.00 3.68
N MET A 116 -4.56 -0.94 4.38
CA MET A 116 -4.73 -0.82 5.83
C MET A 116 -6.20 -0.90 6.26
N PHE A 117 -7.10 -0.22 5.55
CA PHE A 117 -8.53 -0.28 5.86
C PHE A 117 -9.10 -1.71 5.80
N PHE A 118 -8.74 -2.49 4.77
CA PHE A 118 -9.17 -3.90 4.66
C PHE A 118 -8.63 -4.77 5.80
N ILE A 119 -7.38 -4.56 6.22
CA ILE A 119 -6.78 -5.28 7.36
C ILE A 119 -7.55 -4.97 8.65
N PHE A 120 -7.85 -3.70 8.93
CA PHE A 120 -8.63 -3.34 10.12
C PHE A 120 -10.05 -3.92 10.09
N ALA A 121 -10.73 -3.87 8.94
CA ALA A 121 -12.07 -4.43 8.79
C ALA A 121 -12.09 -5.94 9.07
N THR A 122 -11.12 -6.69 8.53
CA THR A 122 -11.02 -8.14 8.78
C THR A 122 -10.78 -8.45 10.26
N LEU A 123 -9.86 -7.75 10.92
CA LEU A 123 -9.61 -7.92 12.37
C LEU A 123 -10.87 -7.69 13.21
N ILE A 124 -11.64 -6.63 12.93
CA ILE A 124 -12.89 -6.34 13.65
C ILE A 124 -13.89 -7.49 13.46
N THR A 125 -14.04 -8.02 12.24
CA THR A 125 -14.95 -9.14 11.99
C THR A 125 -14.55 -10.42 12.71
N PHE A 126 -13.24 -10.74 12.76
CA PHE A 126 -12.73 -11.89 13.50
C PHE A 126 -13.03 -11.77 15.00
N VAL A 127 -12.81 -10.59 15.59
CA VAL A 127 -13.12 -10.33 17.00
C VAL A 127 -14.62 -10.49 17.27
N ALA A 128 -15.48 -9.95 16.41
CA ALA A 128 -16.93 -10.07 16.54
C ALA A 128 -17.39 -11.55 16.52
N ILE A 129 -16.87 -12.35 15.59
CA ILE A 129 -17.17 -13.79 15.49
C ILE A 129 -16.71 -14.54 16.75
N TRP A 130 -15.52 -14.21 17.27
CA TRP A 130 -15.01 -14.80 18.51
C TRP A 130 -15.90 -14.50 19.72
N ILE A 131 -16.38 -13.26 19.86
CA ILE A 131 -17.31 -12.87 20.93
C ILE A 131 -18.63 -13.66 20.85
N ILE A 132 -19.18 -13.81 19.63
CA ILE A 132 -20.43 -14.56 19.41
C ILE A 132 -20.26 -16.04 19.78
N THR A 133 -19.21 -16.68 19.29
CA THR A 133 -18.95 -18.11 19.56
C THR A 133 -18.69 -18.37 21.06
N TYR A 134 -17.90 -17.52 21.72
CA TYR A 134 -17.68 -17.60 23.16
C TYR A 134 -18.99 -17.52 23.96
N LYS A 135 -19.86 -16.56 23.62
CA LYS A 135 -21.16 -16.38 24.29
C LYS A 135 -22.14 -17.52 24.03
N SER A 136 -22.07 -18.17 22.86
CA SER A 136 -22.91 -19.32 22.54
C SER A 136 -22.49 -20.55 23.36
N ASN A 137 -21.17 -20.79 23.45
CA ASN A 137 -20.61 -21.92 24.19
C ASN A 137 -20.94 -21.89 25.69
N THR A 138 -21.00 -20.71 26.32
CA THR A 138 -21.37 -20.60 27.74
C THR A 138 -22.82 -20.96 28.01
N LYS A 139 -23.76 -20.54 27.14
CA LYS A 139 -25.19 -20.88 27.26
C LYS A 139 -25.45 -22.38 27.12
N ILE A 140 -24.81 -23.02 26.13
CA ILE A 140 -24.92 -24.46 25.91
C ILE A 140 -24.42 -25.21 27.15
N GLY A 141 -23.29 -24.79 27.73
CA GLY A 141 -22.74 -25.40 28.95
C GLY A 141 -23.66 -25.31 30.18
N ILE A 142 -24.40 -24.21 30.35
CA ILE A 142 -25.36 -24.05 31.46
C ILE A 142 -26.56 -24.99 31.26
N SER A 143 -27.14 -25.04 30.07
CA SER A 143 -28.31 -25.89 29.77
C SER A 143 -28.02 -27.39 29.96
N LEU A 144 -26.79 -27.82 29.65
CA LEU A 144 -26.35 -29.22 29.79
C LEU A 144 -26.20 -29.63 31.28
N LYS A 145 -25.77 -28.70 32.15
CA LYS A 145 -25.71 -28.93 33.60
C LYS A 145 -27.09 -29.11 34.22
N GLU A 146 -28.05 -28.26 33.84
CA GLU A 146 -29.43 -28.34 34.34
C GLU A 146 -30.13 -29.63 33.90
N ALA A 147 -29.89 -30.09 32.67
CA ALA A 147 -30.41 -31.37 32.20
C ALA A 147 -29.84 -32.55 32.99
N ASN A 148 -28.54 -32.53 33.32
CA ASN A 148 -27.88 -33.57 34.09
C ASN A 148 -28.41 -33.66 35.53
N GLU A 149 -28.70 -32.52 36.16
CA GLU A 149 -29.26 -32.48 37.52
C GLU A 149 -30.67 -33.07 37.58
N ARG A 150 -31.48 -32.87 36.52
CA ARG A 150 -32.81 -33.49 36.39
C ARG A 150 -32.75 -35.02 36.26
N ILE A 151 -31.74 -35.55 35.56
CA ILE A 151 -31.55 -37.01 35.41
C ILE A 151 -31.22 -37.66 36.76
N ASN A 152 -30.40 -37.02 37.59
CA ASN A 152 -29.95 -37.57 38.88
C ASN A 152 -31.10 -37.76 39.91
N ILE A 153 -32.22 -37.05 39.74
CA ILE A 153 -33.40 -37.17 40.63
C ILE A 153 -34.19 -38.47 40.36
N LEU A 154 -34.14 -39.03 39.14
CA LEU A 154 -34.85 -40.27 38.79
C LEU A 154 -34.13 -41.55 39.26
N GLU A 155 -32.89 -41.48 39.75
CA GLU A 155 -32.09 -42.64 40.16
C GLU A 155 -32.24 -43.04 41.66
N LYS A 156 -33.24 -42.50 42.38
CA LYS A 156 -33.51 -42.92 43.77
C LYS A 156 -34.15 -44.33 43.82
N PRO A 157 -33.68 -45.26 44.68
CA PRO A 157 -34.25 -46.60 44.77
C PRO A 157 -35.71 -46.56 45.25
N ASN A 158 -36.58 -47.31 44.57
CA ASN A 158 -38.03 -47.37 44.82
C ASN A 158 -38.33 -47.80 46.28
N LEU A 159 -39.20 -47.03 46.96
CA LEU A 159 -39.60 -47.22 48.37
C LEU A 159 -40.11 -48.63 48.67
N ILE A 160 -40.76 -49.27 47.69
CA ILE A 160 -41.29 -50.64 47.80
C ILE A 160 -40.15 -51.67 47.95
N LEU A 161 -39.07 -51.51 47.18
CA LEU A 161 -37.91 -52.41 47.27
C LEU A 161 -37.18 -52.28 48.61
N LEU A 162 -37.15 -51.07 49.18
CA LEU A 162 -36.57 -50.83 50.51
C LEU A 162 -37.38 -51.50 51.62
N GLN A 163 -38.72 -51.48 51.52
CA GLN A 163 -39.60 -52.18 52.47
C GLN A 163 -39.42 -53.70 52.40
N MET A 164 -39.36 -54.27 51.19
CA MET A 164 -39.11 -55.70 50.98
C MET A 164 -37.75 -56.14 51.56
N ALA A 165 -36.70 -55.35 51.31
CA ALA A 165 -35.36 -55.63 51.86
C ALA A 165 -35.36 -55.60 53.39
N LYS A 166 -36.15 -54.71 54.00
CA LYS A 166 -36.25 -54.60 55.47
C LYS A 166 -36.86 -55.86 56.10
N ILE A 167 -37.94 -56.39 55.51
CA ILE A 167 -38.63 -57.60 56.04
C ILE A 167 -37.73 -58.82 55.93
N LEU A 168 -36.97 -58.96 54.83
CA LEU A 168 -36.08 -60.11 54.65
C LEU A 168 -34.89 -60.11 55.62
N LYS A 169 -34.40 -58.92 56.02
CA LYS A 169 -33.34 -58.76 57.02
C LYS A 169 -33.80 -58.95 58.47
N GLN A 170 -35.10 -59.02 58.74
CA GLN A 170 -35.59 -59.18 60.11
C GLN A 170 -35.23 -60.56 60.67
N PRO A 171 -34.65 -60.69 61.86
CA PRO A 171 -34.35 -62.00 62.45
C PRO A 171 -35.65 -62.74 62.82
N VAL A 172 -35.65 -64.07 62.71
CA VAL A 172 -36.79 -64.92 63.07
C VAL A 172 -36.77 -65.12 64.59
N ILE A 173 -37.56 -64.32 65.31
CA ILE A 173 -37.61 -64.29 66.79
C ILE A 173 -39.08 -64.18 67.18
N GLY A 174 -39.53 -64.91 68.20
CA GLY A 174 -40.92 -64.90 68.67
C GLY A 174 -41.42 -66.28 69.11
N SER A 175 -42.72 -66.38 69.40
CA SER A 175 -43.41 -67.66 69.62
C SER A 175 -43.39 -68.54 68.35
N GLU A 176 -43.67 -69.84 68.48
CA GLU A 176 -43.59 -70.77 67.33
C GLU A 176 -44.49 -70.34 66.16
N GLU A 177 -45.69 -69.80 66.45
CA GLU A 177 -46.61 -69.21 65.48
C GLU A 177 -46.05 -67.94 64.82
N GLU A 178 -45.42 -67.04 65.59
CA GLU A 178 -44.82 -65.79 65.06
C GLU A 178 -43.62 -66.08 64.15
N GLN A 179 -42.82 -67.09 64.49
CA GLN A 179 -41.69 -67.50 63.68
C GLN A 179 -42.13 -68.10 62.34
N GLU A 180 -43.24 -68.84 62.34
CA GLU A 180 -43.80 -69.42 61.13
C GLU A 180 -44.41 -68.36 60.22
N GLU A 181 -45.05 -67.34 60.79
CA GLU A 181 -45.54 -66.16 60.06
C GLU A 181 -44.40 -65.39 59.39
N ILE A 182 -43.31 -65.10 60.12
CA ILE A 182 -42.13 -64.42 59.56
C ILE A 182 -41.51 -65.26 58.43
N ARG A 183 -41.40 -66.58 58.60
CA ARG A 183 -40.88 -67.48 57.55
C ARG A 183 -41.78 -67.49 56.32
N ARG A 184 -43.11 -67.50 56.49
CA ARG A 184 -44.07 -67.41 55.39
C ARG A 184 -43.91 -66.11 54.62
N GLN A 185 -43.87 -64.97 55.32
CA GLN A 185 -43.70 -63.65 54.69
C GLN A 185 -42.37 -63.54 53.91
N LYS A 186 -41.27 -64.04 54.48
CA LYS A 186 -39.98 -64.08 53.76
C LYS A 186 -40.05 -64.93 52.49
N LYS A 187 -40.73 -66.08 52.53
CA LYS A 187 -40.89 -66.97 51.37
C LYS A 187 -41.75 -66.33 50.27
N GLU A 188 -42.82 -65.64 50.64
CA GLU A 188 -43.68 -64.91 49.70
C GLU A 188 -42.92 -63.77 49.00
N ILE A 189 -42.14 -62.97 49.74
CA ILE A 189 -41.36 -61.88 49.14
C ILE A 189 -40.26 -62.45 48.21
N CYS A 190 -39.57 -63.53 48.60
CA CYS A 190 -38.60 -64.19 47.74
C CYS A 190 -39.25 -64.75 46.45
N ALA A 191 -40.46 -65.32 46.54
CA ALA A 191 -41.21 -65.78 45.38
C ALA A 191 -41.62 -64.62 44.46
N LEU A 192 -42.06 -63.50 45.03
CA LEU A 192 -42.42 -62.29 44.28
C LEU A 192 -41.20 -61.70 43.55
N ILE A 193 -40.06 -61.60 44.24
CA ILE A 193 -38.78 -61.17 43.65
C ILE A 193 -38.39 -62.11 42.52
N ASN A 194 -38.41 -63.43 42.75
CA ASN A 194 -38.05 -64.39 41.71
C ASN A 194 -38.98 -64.27 40.49
N SER A 195 -40.30 -64.19 40.67
CA SER A 195 -41.25 -64.02 39.56
C SER A 195 -41.04 -62.71 38.78
N SER A 196 -40.77 -61.61 39.48
CA SER A 196 -40.55 -60.29 38.86
C SER A 196 -39.21 -60.21 38.10
N LEU A 197 -38.26 -61.07 38.45
CA LEU A 197 -36.94 -61.16 37.82
C LEU A 197 -36.83 -62.32 36.80
N TYR A 198 -37.73 -63.31 36.80
CA TYR A 198 -37.62 -64.55 36.02
C TYR A 198 -37.70 -64.36 34.49
N LYS A 199 -38.04 -63.16 34.00
CA LYS A 199 -38.14 -62.85 32.55
C LYS A 199 -37.48 -61.54 32.12
N ARG A 200 -36.68 -60.90 32.98
CA ARG A 200 -35.93 -59.68 32.60
C ARG A 200 -34.53 -60.10 32.11
N GLU A 201 -34.26 -59.90 30.83
CA GLU A 201 -32.94 -60.16 30.20
C GLU A 201 -31.86 -59.14 30.60
N ASP A 202 -32.23 -58.07 31.31
CA ASP A 202 -31.30 -57.03 31.80
C ASP A 202 -30.40 -57.57 32.93
N ASN A 203 -29.30 -58.17 32.51
CA ASN A 203 -28.31 -58.81 33.38
C ASN A 203 -27.64 -57.83 34.37
N GLU A 204 -27.53 -56.54 34.06
CA GLU A 204 -26.79 -55.59 34.91
C GLU A 204 -27.58 -55.11 36.14
N LEU A 205 -28.86 -54.77 36.00
CA LEU A 205 -29.74 -54.45 37.13
C LEU A 205 -29.91 -55.69 38.03
N ARG A 206 -30.07 -56.86 37.42
CA ARG A 206 -30.16 -58.16 38.12
C ARG A 206 -28.89 -58.44 38.95
N LYS A 207 -27.70 -58.29 38.35
CA LYS A 207 -26.41 -58.43 39.04
C LYS A 207 -26.24 -57.42 40.17
N LYS A 208 -26.58 -56.14 39.95
CA LYS A 208 -26.43 -55.08 40.96
C LYS A 208 -27.35 -55.30 42.17
N ILE A 209 -28.54 -55.87 41.96
CA ILE A 209 -29.45 -56.26 43.03
C ILE A 209 -28.93 -57.49 43.77
N ILE A 210 -28.58 -58.58 43.08
CA ILE A 210 -28.07 -59.82 43.71
C ILE A 210 -26.78 -59.57 44.50
N ASN A 211 -25.81 -58.84 43.94
CA ASN A 211 -24.54 -58.53 44.60
C ASN A 211 -24.73 -57.67 45.86
N LYS A 212 -25.78 -56.84 45.92
CA LYS A 212 -26.12 -56.06 47.12
C LYS A 212 -26.88 -56.87 48.18
N TRP A 213 -27.40 -58.04 47.81
CA TRP A 213 -28.24 -58.90 48.64
C TRP A 213 -27.54 -60.14 49.19
N ASN A 214 -26.44 -60.59 48.57
CA ASN A 214 -25.64 -61.76 49.00
C ASN A 214 -24.86 -61.59 50.33
N SER A 215 -25.09 -60.53 51.11
CA SER A 215 -24.52 -60.40 52.46
C SER A 215 -25.51 -60.88 53.53
N GLU A 216 -25.57 -62.19 53.79
CA GLU A 216 -26.16 -62.79 55.03
C GLU A 216 -27.62 -63.28 55.04
N SER A 217 -28.28 -63.66 53.92
CA SER A 217 -29.68 -64.18 54.02
C SER A 217 -30.11 -65.34 53.10
N PHE A 218 -29.24 -65.92 52.28
CA PHE A 218 -29.63 -66.96 51.32
C PHE A 218 -29.01 -68.36 51.53
N ASP A 219 -28.27 -68.60 52.62
CA ASP A 219 -27.70 -69.93 52.91
C ASP A 219 -28.75 -70.97 53.36
N TRP A 220 -29.93 -70.54 53.83
CA TRP A 220 -30.98 -71.43 54.31
C TRP A 220 -31.86 -72.05 53.18
N TYR A 221 -31.86 -71.48 51.97
CA TYR A 221 -32.81 -71.89 50.91
C TYR A 221 -32.22 -72.84 49.83
N ILE A 222 -30.95 -73.23 49.94
CA ILE A 222 -30.29 -74.13 48.96
C ILE A 222 -30.15 -75.58 49.45
N HIS A 223 -30.61 -75.90 50.67
CA HIS A 223 -30.50 -77.25 51.24
C HIS A 223 -31.83 -77.94 51.56
N GLU A 224 -32.88 -77.66 50.80
CA GLU A 224 -34.12 -78.46 50.78
C GLU A 224 -34.67 -78.58 49.36
#